data_AF-A0A952EY96-F1
#
_entry.id   AF-A0A952EY96-F1
#
_cell.length_a   1.000
_cell.length_b   1.000
_cell.length_c   1.000
_cell.angle_alpha   90.00
_cell.angle_beta   90.00
_cell.angle_gamma   90.00
#
_symmetry.space_group_name_H-M   'P 1'
#
loop_
_entity.id
_entity.type
_entity.pdbx_description
1 polymer ?
#
loop_
_entity_poly.entity_id
_entity_poly.type
_entity_poly.pdbx_seq_one_letter_code
_entity_poly.pdbx_strand_id
1 'polypeptide(L)'
;MGSASATTNTRLSVDDWIQAGFAILAEEGIKALKIDRLCRRLSVTKGSFYWHFTDIAGYRAALVQAWGELRDDDRRHFGELAELPPRERLSEMMSSLVSARHWTLERAMREWARTNDGAAASVRAADQ
;
A
#
# COMPACT_ATOMS: atom_id res chain seq x y z
N MET A 1 38.72 19.57 -3.65
CA MET A 1 38.18 20.47 -2.60
C MET A 1 36.73 20.06 -2.41
N GLY A 2 36.43 19.55 -1.23
CA GLY A 2 35.12 18.96 -0.93
C GLY A 2 34.05 20.01 -0.71
N SER A 3 32.82 19.59 -0.95
CA SER A 3 31.65 20.14 -0.25
C SER A 3 30.64 19.01 -0.12
N ALA A 4 30.67 18.38 1.07
CA ALA A 4 29.55 17.66 1.61
C ALA A 4 28.56 18.67 2.20
N SER A 5 27.28 18.51 1.90
CA SER A 5 26.12 19.09 2.63
C SER A 5 24.85 18.59 1.92
N ALA A 6 23.79 18.12 2.57
CA ALA A 6 23.50 17.90 3.99
C ALA A 6 22.40 16.83 4.05
N THR A 7 22.43 15.96 5.07
CA THR A 7 21.35 15.01 5.34
C THR A 7 20.15 15.78 5.89
N THR A 8 19.25 16.24 5.02
CA THR A 8 17.94 16.73 5.46
C THR A 8 17.20 15.55 6.09
N ASN A 9 16.92 15.67 7.39
CA ASN A 9 16.04 14.78 8.13
C ASN A 9 14.61 15.00 7.63
N THR A 10 14.30 14.48 6.44
CA THR A 10 12.97 14.57 5.84
C THR A 10 12.05 13.72 6.70
N ARG A 11 11.20 14.39 7.50
CA ARG A 11 10.20 13.73 8.33
C ARG A 11 9.34 12.85 7.41
N LEU A 12 9.19 11.58 7.75
CA LEU A 12 8.37 10.64 6.98
C LEU A 12 6.96 11.20 6.80
N SER A 13 6.38 10.97 5.63
CA SER A 13 4.99 11.25 5.31
C SER A 13 4.11 10.06 5.70
N VAL A 14 2.79 10.26 5.73
CA VAL A 14 1.82 9.17 5.90
C VAL A 14 1.98 8.13 4.79
N ASP A 15 2.24 8.55 3.55
CA ASP A 15 2.43 7.64 2.42
C ASP A 15 3.64 6.71 2.62
N ASP A 16 4.77 7.22 3.14
CA ASP A 16 5.94 6.38 3.45
C ASP A 16 5.57 5.23 4.40
N TRP A 17 4.71 5.50 5.38
CA TRP A 17 4.19 4.47 6.29
C TRP A 17 3.22 3.52 5.60
N ILE A 18 2.36 4.00 4.70
CA ILE A 18 1.45 3.16 3.92
C ILE A 18 2.25 2.21 3.01
N GLN A 19 3.22 2.72 2.25
CA GLN A 19 4.07 1.92 1.38
C GLN A 19 4.85 0.86 2.16
N ALA A 20 5.39 1.20 3.34
CA ALA A 20 6.05 0.24 4.22
C ALA A 20 5.10 -0.86 4.70
N GLY A 21 3.85 -0.51 5.00
CA GLY A 21 2.81 -1.45 5.40
C GLY A 21 2.43 -2.42 4.29
N PHE A 22 2.18 -1.91 3.09
CA PHE A 22 1.91 -2.73 1.91
C PHE A 22 3.06 -3.68 1.59
N ALA A 23 4.30 -3.21 1.70
CA ALA A 23 5.44 -4.08 1.49
C ALA A 23 5.51 -5.21 2.53
N ILE A 24 5.29 -4.92 3.82
CA ILE A 24 5.23 -5.96 4.87
C ILE A 24 4.06 -6.92 4.63
N LEU A 25 2.89 -6.41 4.24
CA LEU A 25 1.72 -7.24 3.95
C LEU A 25 1.99 -8.20 2.79
N ALA A 26 2.60 -7.70 1.71
CA ALA A 26 2.95 -8.51 0.55
C ALA A 26 4.04 -9.54 0.91
N GLU A 27 5.12 -9.13 1.57
CA GLU A 27 6.27 -9.99 1.84
C GLU A 27 6.00 -11.03 2.94
N GLU A 28 5.26 -10.65 4.00
CA GLU A 28 5.19 -11.40 5.26
C GLU A 28 3.76 -11.62 5.79
N GLY A 29 2.76 -10.97 5.21
CA GLY A 29 1.36 -11.07 5.60
C GLY A 29 0.99 -10.29 6.87
N ILE A 30 -0.31 -10.29 7.20
CA ILE A 30 -0.90 -9.45 8.25
C ILE A 30 -0.31 -9.65 9.65
N LYS A 31 0.17 -10.86 9.97
CA LYS A 31 0.76 -11.18 11.29
C LYS A 31 2.08 -10.44 11.53
N ALA A 32 2.79 -10.05 10.47
CA ALA A 32 4.03 -9.28 10.55
C ALA A 32 3.80 -7.77 10.71
N LEU A 33 2.58 -7.29 10.45
CA LEU A 33 2.22 -5.88 10.52
C LEU A 33 2.10 -5.40 11.99
N LYS A 34 3.25 -5.02 12.54
CA LYS A 34 3.46 -4.54 13.91
C LYS A 34 4.27 -3.24 13.90
N ILE A 35 4.02 -2.37 14.88
CA ILE A 35 4.71 -1.07 15.03
C ILE A 35 6.23 -1.24 15.02
N ASP A 36 6.75 -2.22 15.78
CA ASP A 36 8.18 -2.51 15.84
C ASP A 36 8.79 -2.90 14.48
N ARG A 37 8.03 -3.65 13.66
CA ARG A 37 8.49 -4.07 12.33
C ARG A 37 8.53 -2.88 11.38
N LEU A 38 7.50 -2.02 11.41
CA LEU A 38 7.42 -0.79 10.62
C LEU A 38 8.57 0.15 10.95
N CYS A 39 8.78 0.41 12.25
CA CYS A 39 9.85 1.28 12.73
C CYS A 39 11.22 0.78 12.29
N ARG A 40 11.48 -0.53 12.38
CA ARG A 40 12.72 -1.15 11.89
C ARG A 40 12.88 -1.01 10.38
N ARG A 41 11.82 -1.27 9.60
CA ARG A 41 11.86 -1.16 8.13
C ARG A 41 12.16 0.26 7.68
N LEU A 42 11.57 1.25 8.36
CA LEU A 42 11.73 2.66 8.05
C LEU A 42 12.93 3.32 8.75
N SER A 43 13.68 2.57 9.57
CA SER A 43 14.82 3.07 10.37
C SER A 43 14.45 4.26 11.28
N VAL A 44 13.28 4.23 11.90
CA VAL A 44 12.75 5.27 12.80
C VAL A 44 12.31 4.69 14.15
N THR A 45 11.95 5.58 15.09
CA THR A 45 11.47 5.19 16.43
C THR A 45 9.95 5.06 16.48
N LYS A 46 9.44 4.38 17.53
CA LYS A 46 8.00 4.36 17.84
C LYS A 46 7.43 5.77 18.04
N GLY A 47 8.22 6.69 18.58
CA GLY A 47 7.81 8.08 18.71
C GLY A 47 7.44 8.71 17.37
N SER A 48 8.21 8.42 16.30
CA SER A 48 7.89 8.85 14.94
C SER A 48 6.56 8.29 14.44
N PHE A 49 6.23 7.04 14.77
CA PHE A 49 4.95 6.43 14.39
C PHE A 49 3.77 7.18 15.02
N TYR A 50 3.86 7.48 16.32
CA TYR A 50 2.78 8.13 17.05
C TYR A 50 2.51 9.59 16.63
N TRP A 51 3.42 10.22 15.89
CA TRP A 51 3.14 11.51 15.23
C TRP A 51 2.14 11.40 14.09
N HIS A 52 2.01 10.23 13.46
CA HIS A 52 1.11 10.00 12.33
C HIS A 52 -0.13 9.20 12.71
N PHE A 53 0.01 8.22 13.61
CA PHE A 53 -1.07 7.29 13.94
C PHE A 53 -1.17 7.10 15.46
N THR A 54 -2.39 7.16 15.98
CA THR A 54 -2.65 6.98 17.42
C THR A 54 -2.27 5.58 17.91
N ASP A 55 -2.56 4.55 17.10
CA ASP A 55 -2.25 3.16 17.41
C ASP A 55 -2.17 2.30 16.13
N ILE A 56 -1.93 1.00 16.32
CA ILE A 56 -1.88 0.04 15.20
C ILE A 56 -3.24 -0.15 14.52
N ALA A 57 -4.35 0.08 15.22
CA ALA A 57 -5.69 -0.08 14.65
C ALA A 57 -6.02 1.07 13.69
N GLY A 58 -5.72 2.31 14.07
CA GLY A 58 -5.83 3.49 13.22
C GLY A 58 -4.92 3.40 11.98
N TYR A 59 -3.69 2.92 12.16
CA TYR A 59 -2.81 2.65 11.02
C TYR A 59 -3.34 1.58 10.06
N ARG A 60 -3.89 0.49 10.60
CA ARG A 60 -4.54 -0.56 9.80
C ARG A 60 -5.75 -0.04 9.03
N ALA A 61 -6.57 0.81 9.66
CA ALA A 61 -7.68 1.47 8.98
C ALA A 61 -7.17 2.34 7.82
N ALA A 62 -6.10 3.10 8.03
CA ALA A 62 -5.48 3.90 6.97
C ALA A 62 -4.95 3.04 5.81
N LEU A 63 -4.35 1.88 6.09
CA LEU A 63 -3.93 0.93 5.04
C LEU A 63 -5.10 0.40 4.21
N VAL A 64 -6.22 0.06 4.86
CA VAL A 64 -7.42 -0.41 4.14
C VAL A 64 -7.97 0.70 3.25
N GLN A 65 -8.04 1.94 3.75
CA GLN A 65 -8.49 3.09 2.94
C GLN A 65 -7.56 3.33 1.75
N ALA A 66 -6.24 3.41 1.98
CA ALA A 66 -5.26 3.63 0.94
C ALA A 66 -5.26 2.51 -0.13
N TRP A 67 -5.56 1.27 0.26
CA TRP A 67 -5.70 0.19 -0.70
C TRP A 67 -6.95 0.36 -1.55
N GLY A 68 -8.07 0.79 -0.97
CA GLY A 68 -9.28 1.15 -1.72
C GLY A 68 -9.01 2.27 -2.73
N GLU A 69 -8.33 3.33 -2.31
CA GLU A 69 -7.94 4.44 -3.19
C GLU A 69 -7.05 3.99 -4.35
N LEU A 70 -6.09 3.08 -4.09
CA LEU A 70 -5.24 2.48 -5.12
C LEU A 70 -6.08 1.71 -6.16
N ARG A 71 -7.09 0.95 -5.71
CA ARG A 71 -7.99 0.22 -6.62
C ARG A 71 -8.88 1.14 -7.44
N ASP A 72 -9.34 2.23 -6.85
CA ASP A 72 -10.10 3.25 -7.57
C ASP A 72 -9.24 3.96 -8.63
N ASP A 73 -7.97 4.20 -8.33
CA ASP A 73 -7.02 4.77 -9.29
C ASP A 73 -6.72 3.82 -10.45
N ASP A 74 -6.44 2.54 -10.18
CA ASP A 74 -6.29 1.50 -11.19
C ASP A 74 -7.53 1.45 -12.11
N ARG A 75 -8.74 1.54 -11.54
CA ARG A 75 -10.00 1.52 -12.31
C ARG A 75 -10.13 2.74 -13.21
N ARG A 76 -9.80 3.94 -12.72
CA ARG A 76 -9.80 5.17 -13.53
C ARG A 76 -8.80 5.05 -14.67
N HIS A 77 -7.58 4.63 -14.38
CA HIS A 77 -6.54 4.44 -15.37
C HIS A 77 -6.98 3.47 -16.48
N PHE A 78 -7.56 2.32 -16.12
CA PHE A 78 -8.10 1.38 -17.12
C PHE A 78 -9.29 1.93 -17.92
N GLY A 79 -10.05 2.87 -17.36
CA GLY A 79 -11.06 3.63 -18.07
C GLY A 79 -10.46 4.54 -19.15
N GLU A 80 -9.34 5.20 -18.86
CA GLU A 80 -8.62 6.03 -19.83
C GLU A 80 -8.04 5.21 -21.00
N LEU A 81 -7.66 3.96 -20.74
CA LEU A 81 -7.21 3.03 -21.77
C LEU A 81 -8.33 2.56 -22.72
N ALA A 82 -9.59 2.95 -22.49
CA ALA A 82 -10.72 2.50 -23.31
C ALA A 82 -10.62 2.94 -24.79
N GLU A 83 -9.93 4.05 -25.05
CA GLU A 83 -9.71 4.60 -26.39
C GLU A 83 -8.58 3.90 -27.16
N LEU A 84 -7.81 3.01 -26.51
CA LEU A 84 -6.74 2.26 -27.16
C LEU A 84 -7.29 1.09 -28.00
N PRO A 85 -6.59 0.68 -29.07
CA PRO A 85 -6.89 -0.54 -29.79
C PRO A 85 -6.98 -1.75 -28.84
N PRO A 86 -7.91 -2.71 -29.04
CA PRO A 86 -8.18 -3.77 -28.07
C PRO A 86 -6.96 -4.57 -27.61
N ARG A 87 -6.00 -4.81 -28.51
CA ARG A 87 -4.77 -5.54 -28.19
C ARG A 87 -3.84 -4.72 -27.29
N GLU A 88 -3.68 -3.44 -27.59
CA GLU A 88 -2.85 -2.51 -26.81
C GLU A 88 -3.45 -2.29 -25.42
N ARG A 89 -4.77 -2.05 -25.37
CA ARG A 89 -5.51 -1.98 -24.10
C ARG A 89 -5.30 -3.22 -23.24
N LEU A 90 -5.46 -4.41 -23.81
CA LEU A 90 -5.26 -5.66 -23.07
C LEU A 90 -3.82 -5.83 -22.59
N SER A 91 -2.83 -5.49 -23.43
CA SER A 91 -1.42 -5.55 -23.06
C SER A 91 -1.07 -4.61 -21.91
N GLU A 92 -1.55 -3.36 -21.94
CA GLU A 92 -1.34 -2.39 -20.87
C GLU A 92 -2.00 -2.83 -19.55
N MET A 93 -3.27 -3.27 -19.61
CA MET A 93 -3.97 -3.80 -18.44
C MET A 93 -3.24 -5.02 -17.84
N MET A 94 -2.79 -5.95 -18.67
CA MET A 94 -2.06 -7.13 -18.23
C MET A 94 -0.71 -6.78 -17.59
N SER A 95 0.01 -5.78 -18.13
CA SER A 95 1.29 -5.35 -17.56
C SER A 95 1.14 -4.82 -16.12
N SER A 96 0.07 -4.06 -15.89
CA SER A 96 -0.27 -3.51 -14.58
C SER A 96 -0.71 -4.61 -13.59
N LEU A 97 -1.66 -5.46 -14.01
CA LEU A 97 -2.31 -6.47 -13.16
C LEU A 97 -1.39 -7.65 -12.81
N VAL A 98 -0.44 -8.01 -13.68
CA VAL A 98 0.43 -9.19 -13.49
C VAL A 98 1.71 -8.84 -12.72
N SER A 99 1.92 -7.58 -12.34
CA SER A 99 3.09 -7.21 -11.55
C SER A 99 3.11 -7.98 -10.21
N ALA A 100 4.26 -8.58 -9.88
CA ALA A 100 4.39 -9.43 -8.68
C ALA A 100 3.98 -8.69 -7.40
N ARG A 101 4.25 -7.37 -7.34
CA ARG A 101 3.85 -6.50 -6.23
C ARG A 101 2.33 -6.36 -6.12
N HIS A 102 1.64 -6.13 -7.24
CA HIS A 102 0.18 -6.02 -7.27
C HIS A 102 -0.48 -7.33 -6.81
N TRP A 103 -0.11 -8.46 -7.42
CA TRP A 103 -0.62 -9.79 -7.04
C TRP A 103 -0.42 -10.11 -5.56
N THR A 104 0.77 -9.83 -5.02
CA THR A 104 1.10 -10.24 -3.65
C THR A 104 0.36 -9.37 -2.63
N LEU A 105 0.20 -8.07 -2.90
CA LEU A 105 -0.61 -7.19 -2.08
C LEU A 105 -2.10 -7.56 -2.15
N GLU A 106 -2.63 -7.81 -3.35
CA GLU A 106 -4.00 -8.28 -3.58
C GLU A 106 -4.29 -9.55 -2.76
N ARG A 107 -3.40 -10.54 -2.85
CA ARG A 107 -3.47 -11.78 -2.08
C ARG A 107 -3.46 -11.51 -0.57
N ALA A 108 -2.58 -10.63 -0.09
CA ALA A 108 -2.48 -10.29 1.32
C ALA A 108 -3.75 -9.57 1.83
N MET A 109 -4.36 -8.71 1.01
CA MET A 109 -5.61 -8.03 1.36
C MET A 109 -6.79 -9.01 1.39
N ARG A 110 -6.88 -9.95 0.44
CA ARG A 110 -7.88 -11.02 0.46
C ARG A 110 -7.72 -11.97 1.64
N GLU A 111 -6.48 -12.25 2.05
CA GLU A 111 -6.19 -12.98 3.29
C GLU A 111 -6.71 -12.21 4.51
N TRP A 112 -6.40 -10.93 4.59
CA TRP A 112 -6.79 -10.08 5.71
C TRP A 112 -8.33 -9.94 5.82
N ALA A 113 -9.01 -9.79 4.68
CA ALA A 113 -10.48 -9.75 4.60
C ALA A 113 -11.18 -10.95 5.25
N ARG A 114 -10.52 -12.11 5.41
CA ARG A 114 -11.13 -13.28 6.07
C ARG A 114 -11.37 -13.09 7.57
N THR A 115 -10.70 -12.12 8.18
CA THR A 115 -10.74 -11.91 9.64
C THR A 115 -10.96 -10.45 10.04
N ASN A 116 -11.17 -9.55 9.07
CA ASN A 116 -11.33 -8.13 9.32
C ASN A 116 -12.41 -7.54 8.41
N ASP A 117 -13.47 -6.99 9.02
CA ASP A 117 -14.63 -6.49 8.29
C ASP A 117 -14.33 -5.26 7.42
N GLY A 118 -13.42 -4.39 7.88
CA GLY A 118 -12.99 -3.22 7.11
C GLY A 118 -12.26 -3.62 5.82
N ALA A 119 -11.27 -4.51 5.93
CA ALA A 119 -10.58 -5.07 4.78
C ALA A 119 -11.55 -5.83 3.86
N ALA A 120 -12.49 -6.60 4.44
CA ALA A 120 -13.50 -7.31 3.68
C ALA A 120 -14.44 -6.37 2.90
N ALA A 121 -14.86 -5.27 3.50
CA ALA A 121 -15.67 -4.25 2.83
C ALA A 121 -14.90 -3.61 1.67
N SER A 122 -13.63 -3.26 1.89
CA SER A 122 -12.78 -2.69 0.84
C SER A 122 -12.60 -3.66 -0.34
N VAL A 123 -12.29 -4.93 -0.07
CA VAL A 123 -12.14 -5.95 -1.13
C VAL A 123 -13.44 -6.12 -1.91
N ARG A 124 -14.59 -6.18 -1.24
CA ARG A 124 -15.90 -6.27 -1.92
C ARG A 124 -16.19 -5.06 -2.79
N ALA A 125 -15.82 -3.85 -2.37
CA ALA A 125 -15.98 -2.65 -3.16
C ALA A 125 -15.05 -2.63 -4.40
N ALA A 126 -13.86 -3.21 -4.28
CA ALA A 126 -12.91 -3.33 -5.39
C ALA A 126 -13.30 -4.41 -6.42
N ASP A 127 -14.09 -5.41 -6.01
CA ASP A 127 -14.59 -6.50 -6.88
C ASP A 127 -15.85 -6.10 -7.68
N GLN A 128 -16.45 -4.95 -7.39
CA GLN A 128 -17.56 -4.34 -8.15
C GLN A 128 -17.03 -3.44 -9.28
#